data_AF-A0A2M7DKK3-F1
#
_entry.id   AF-A0A2M7DKK3-F1
#
_cell.length_a   1.000
_cell.length_b   1.000
_cell.length_c   1.000
_cell.angle_alpha   90.00
_cell.angle_beta   90.00
_cell.angle_gamma   90.00
#
_symmetry.space_group_name_H-M   'P 1'
#
loop_
_entity.id
_entity.type
_entity.pdbx_description
1 polymer ?
#
loop_
_entity_poly.entity_id
_entity_poly.type
_entity_poly.pdbx_seq_one_letter_code
_entity_poly.pdbx_strand_id
1 'polypeptide(L)'
;MGRKLVRVQVPLPAPVVTCNKKYKNLIKNIIANIQKLLPYNKVSIVNRKDGCIDISCYSNKWEKLLGWKTAKGSKFKQNITIPKWIKNDNTYILSCLKGLIETDGSVYLDKKYKMVNFVTIIPNIASDVMEMISKIGFKSNIQRIKESKNQKMKYTIRISIKTEEFINTVNINKS
;
A
#
# COMPACT_ATOMS: atom_id res chain seq x y z
N MET A 1 -41.19 -27.21 -15.14
CA MET A 1 -39.84 -27.51 -14.62
C MET A 1 -38.94 -26.29 -14.87
N GLY A 2 -38.92 -25.33 -13.94
CA GLY A 2 -38.26 -24.03 -14.14
C GLY A 2 -36.76 -24.10 -13.88
N ARG A 3 -35.94 -23.83 -14.91
CA ARG A 3 -34.49 -23.66 -14.74
C ARG A 3 -34.25 -22.39 -13.94
N LYS A 4 -33.86 -22.53 -12.66
CA LYS A 4 -33.26 -21.44 -11.88
C LYS A 4 -32.01 -20.99 -12.63
N LEU A 5 -32.08 -19.81 -13.24
CA LEU A 5 -30.91 -19.05 -13.66
C LEU A 5 -30.11 -18.73 -12.38
N VAL A 6 -29.13 -19.57 -12.07
CA VAL A 6 -28.08 -19.24 -11.11
C VAL A 6 -27.31 -18.09 -11.76
N ARG A 7 -27.62 -16.85 -11.36
CA ARG A 7 -26.73 -15.72 -11.63
C ARG A 7 -25.38 -16.11 -11.03
N VAL A 8 -24.43 -16.50 -11.89
CA VAL A 8 -23.01 -16.51 -11.54
C VAL A 8 -22.70 -15.07 -11.20
N GLN A 9 -22.70 -14.75 -9.92
CA GLN A 9 -22.26 -13.46 -9.43
C GLN A 9 -20.81 -13.37 -9.81
N VAL A 10 -20.52 -12.63 -10.89
CA VAL A 10 -19.16 -12.38 -11.35
C VAL A 10 -18.41 -11.87 -10.13
N PRO A 11 -17.40 -12.61 -9.61
CA PRO A 11 -16.79 -12.25 -8.35
C PRO A 11 -16.20 -10.85 -8.50
N LEU A 12 -16.66 -9.92 -7.64
CA LEU A 12 -16.03 -8.61 -7.51
C LEU A 12 -14.52 -8.84 -7.37
N PRO A 13 -13.67 -8.09 -8.09
CA PRO A 13 -12.24 -8.35 -8.10
C PRO A 13 -11.73 -8.26 -6.66
N ALA A 14 -11.16 -9.37 -6.17
CA ALA A 14 -10.49 -9.37 -4.88
C ALA A 14 -9.37 -8.32 -4.89
N PRO A 15 -9.08 -7.65 -3.76
CA PRO A 15 -7.88 -6.84 -3.70
C PRO A 15 -6.66 -7.69 -4.02
N VAL A 16 -5.86 -7.17 -4.95
CA VAL A 16 -4.60 -7.76 -5.38
C VAL A 16 -3.47 -6.88 -4.89
N VAL A 17 -2.44 -7.54 -4.35
CA VAL A 17 -1.12 -6.94 -4.11
C VAL A 17 -0.18 -7.54 -5.13
N THR A 18 0.32 -6.73 -6.06
CA THR A 18 1.30 -7.15 -7.06
C THR A 18 2.70 -6.88 -6.52
N CYS A 19 3.57 -7.89 -6.53
CA CYS A 19 4.94 -7.79 -6.04
C CYS A 19 5.94 -8.42 -7.01
N ASN A 20 7.12 -7.81 -7.16
CA ASN A 20 8.20 -8.41 -7.93
C ASN A 20 8.78 -9.62 -7.18
N LYS A 21 8.99 -10.74 -7.89
CA LYS A 21 9.50 -12.02 -7.36
C LYS A 21 10.85 -11.91 -6.64
N LYS A 22 11.65 -10.87 -6.93
CA LYS A 22 12.92 -10.64 -6.24
C LYS A 22 12.74 -10.44 -4.73
N TYR A 23 11.61 -9.88 -4.28
CA TYR A 23 11.36 -9.56 -2.88
C TYR A 23 10.69 -10.73 -2.13
N LYS A 24 11.37 -11.87 -2.05
CA LYS A 24 10.83 -13.12 -1.49
C LYS A 24 10.35 -12.97 -0.04
N ASN A 25 11.08 -12.24 0.79
CA ASN A 25 10.74 -12.04 2.20
C ASN A 25 9.49 -11.17 2.36
N LEU A 26 9.39 -10.08 1.61
CA LEU A 26 8.20 -9.23 1.58
C LEU A 26 6.96 -10.03 1.14
N ILE A 27 7.10 -10.84 0.09
CA ILE A 27 6.04 -11.73 -0.39
C ILE A 27 5.56 -12.69 0.71
N LYS A 28 6.49 -13.37 1.39
CA LYS A 28 6.17 -14.28 2.51
C LYS A 28 5.43 -13.55 3.64
N ASN A 29 5.90 -12.35 4.00
CA ASN A 29 5.29 -11.53 5.05
C ASN A 29 3.87 -11.08 4.68
N ILE A 30 3.64 -10.65 3.44
CA ILE A 30 2.32 -10.26 2.95
C ILE A 30 1.35 -11.45 3.04
N ILE A 31 1.77 -12.63 2.54
CA ILE A 31 0.94 -13.85 2.59
C ILE A 31 0.60 -14.22 4.04
N ALA A 32 1.60 -14.26 4.92
CA ALA A 32 1.40 -14.61 6.32
C ALA A 32 0.47 -13.62 7.05
N ASN A 33 0.62 -12.32 6.81
CA ASN A 33 -0.22 -11.29 7.43
C ASN A 33 -1.65 -11.31 6.91
N ILE A 34 -1.85 -11.54 5.60
CA ILE A 34 -3.20 -11.71 5.05
C ILE A 34 -3.87 -12.95 5.64
N GLN A 35 -3.14 -14.07 5.73
CA GLN A 35 -3.66 -15.30 6.33
C GLN A 35 -3.99 -15.10 7.82
N LYS A 36 -3.17 -14.37 8.57
CA LYS A 36 -3.45 -14.04 9.97
C LYS A 36 -4.71 -13.18 10.12
N LEU A 37 -4.91 -12.22 9.22
CA LEU A 37 -6.07 -11.32 9.24
C LEU A 37 -7.36 -12.01 8.79
N LEU A 38 -7.25 -12.97 7.87
CA LEU A 38 -8.36 -13.72 7.29
C LEU A 38 -8.08 -15.24 7.33
N PRO A 39 -8.07 -15.85 8.52
CA PRO A 39 -7.58 -17.22 8.72
C PRO A 39 -8.35 -18.30 7.96
N TYR A 40 -9.62 -18.04 7.64
CA TYR A 40 -10.48 -18.97 6.91
C TYR A 40 -10.54 -18.70 5.41
N ASN A 41 -9.90 -17.62 4.93
CA ASN A 41 -9.90 -17.27 3.51
C ASN A 41 -8.60 -17.79 2.86
N LYS A 42 -8.73 -18.32 1.65
CA LYS A 42 -7.58 -18.76 0.86
C LYS A 42 -6.81 -17.54 0.34
N VAL A 43 -5.50 -17.53 0.56
CA VAL A 43 -4.57 -16.64 -0.15
C VAL A 43 -4.13 -17.33 -1.44
N SER A 44 -4.42 -16.69 -2.57
CA SER A 44 -4.09 -17.16 -3.92
C SER A 44 -2.89 -16.39 -4.47
N ILE A 45 -1.98 -17.10 -5.14
CA ILE A 45 -0.80 -16.54 -5.77
C ILE A 45 -0.88 -16.83 -7.28
N VAL A 46 -0.76 -15.81 -8.11
CA VAL A 46 -0.76 -15.94 -9.57
C VAL A 46 0.54 -15.38 -10.14
N ASN A 47 1.23 -16.17 -10.95
CA ASN A 47 2.44 -15.74 -11.64
C ASN A 47 2.09 -14.81 -12.81
N ARG A 48 2.83 -13.70 -12.94
CA ARG A 48 2.77 -12.80 -14.08
C ARG A 48 4.00 -12.99 -14.99
N LYS A 49 3.88 -12.54 -16.25
CA LYS A 49 4.93 -12.67 -17.28
C LYS A 49 6.16 -11.77 -17.03
N ASP A 50 6.01 -10.73 -16.21
CA ASP A 50 6.98 -9.66 -15.95
C ASP A 50 7.83 -9.89 -14.70
N GLY A 51 7.98 -11.15 -14.26
CA GLY A 51 8.70 -11.45 -13.02
C GLY A 51 7.97 -10.99 -11.75
N CYS A 52 6.68 -10.65 -11.85
CA CYS A 52 5.84 -10.32 -10.72
C CYS A 52 4.92 -11.49 -10.33
N ILE A 53 4.35 -11.40 -9.14
CA ILE A 53 3.24 -12.23 -8.67
C ILE A 53 2.11 -11.34 -8.18
N ASP A 54 0.89 -11.83 -8.34
CA ASP A 54 -0.31 -11.27 -7.73
C ASP A 54 -0.67 -12.11 -6.51
N ILE A 55 -0.71 -11.47 -5.35
CA ILE A 55 -1.20 -12.05 -4.10
C ILE A 55 -2.62 -11.53 -3.90
N SER A 56 -3.59 -12.43 -3.75
CA SER A 56 -4.99 -12.06 -3.59
C SER A 56 -5.67 -12.90 -2.52
N CYS A 57 -6.64 -12.32 -1.83
CA CYS A 57 -7.48 -13.02 -0.86
C CYS A 57 -8.90 -12.47 -0.98
N TYR A 58 -9.83 -13.29 -1.43
CA TYR A 58 -11.22 -12.86 -1.59
C TYR A 58 -11.92 -12.81 -0.23
N SER A 59 -12.43 -11.63 0.14
CA SER A 59 -13.23 -11.43 1.35
C SER A 59 -14.02 -10.11 1.30
N ASN A 60 -15.29 -10.14 1.69
CA ASN A 60 -16.10 -8.94 1.85
C ASN A 60 -15.64 -8.08 3.06
N LYS A 61 -14.81 -8.63 3.96
CA LYS A 61 -14.26 -7.91 5.12
C LYS A 61 -13.31 -6.78 4.71
N TRP A 62 -12.68 -6.86 3.53
CA TRP A 62 -11.74 -5.84 3.07
C TRP A 62 -12.35 -4.45 2.97
N GLU A 63 -13.58 -4.34 2.46
CA GLU A 63 -14.24 -3.05 2.34
C GLU A 63 -14.54 -2.42 3.71
N LYS A 64 -14.85 -3.26 4.72
CA LYS A 64 -15.08 -2.81 6.09
C LYS A 64 -13.78 -2.37 6.76
N LEU A 65 -12.69 -3.11 6.54
CA LEU A 65 -11.38 -2.83 7.15
C LEU A 65 -10.70 -1.61 6.53
N LEU A 66 -10.76 -1.47 5.21
CA LEU A 66 -9.98 -0.49 4.44
C LEU A 66 -10.83 0.69 3.95
N GLY A 67 -12.16 0.65 4.08
CA GLY A 67 -13.06 1.75 3.78
C GLY A 67 -13.32 2.04 2.30
N TRP A 68 -12.69 1.31 1.36
CA TRP A 68 -12.95 1.44 -0.07
C TRP A 68 -13.91 0.35 -0.57
N LYS A 69 -14.54 0.61 -1.71
CA LYS A 69 -15.58 -0.25 -2.31
C LYS A 69 -15.11 -0.81 -3.63
N THR A 70 -15.16 -2.13 -3.81
CA THR A 70 -14.76 -2.82 -5.05
C THR A 70 -15.59 -2.36 -6.25
N ALA A 71 -16.89 -2.13 -6.04
CA ALA A 71 -17.82 -1.67 -7.07
C ALA A 71 -17.72 -0.18 -7.43
N LYS A 72 -16.97 0.66 -6.68
CA LYS A 72 -16.90 2.12 -6.93
C LYS A 72 -15.72 2.56 -7.80
N GLY A 73 -15.13 1.65 -8.57
CA GLY A 73 -14.02 1.93 -9.48
C GLY A 73 -12.67 2.04 -8.77
N SER A 74 -11.71 2.75 -9.37
CA SER A 74 -10.34 2.79 -8.85
C SER A 74 -10.24 3.51 -7.51
N LYS A 75 -9.26 3.10 -6.68
CA LYS A 75 -8.94 3.76 -5.40
C LYS A 75 -8.66 5.27 -5.55
N PHE A 76 -8.11 5.67 -6.70
CA PHE A 76 -7.93 7.07 -7.07
C PHE A 76 -9.27 7.80 -7.24
N LYS A 77 -10.22 7.22 -8.00
CA LYS A 77 -11.56 7.81 -8.18
C LYS A 77 -12.35 7.89 -6.87
N GLN A 78 -12.12 6.95 -5.97
CA GLN A 78 -12.73 6.92 -4.64
C GLN A 78 -12.07 7.88 -3.64
N ASN A 79 -10.94 8.50 -4.00
CA ASN A 79 -10.16 9.40 -3.15
C ASN A 79 -9.91 8.85 -1.74
N ILE A 80 -9.47 7.58 -1.68
CA ILE A 80 -9.34 6.83 -0.43
C ILE A 80 -8.36 7.49 0.53
N THR A 81 -8.56 7.22 1.83
CA THR A 81 -7.73 7.66 2.94
C THR A 81 -7.29 6.45 3.78
N ILE A 82 -6.19 6.57 4.49
CA ILE A 82 -5.74 5.60 5.48
C ILE A 82 -6.73 5.61 6.66
N PRO A 83 -7.29 4.43 7.04
CA PRO A 83 -8.28 4.34 8.10
C PRO A 83 -7.86 5.03 9.41
N LYS A 84 -8.80 5.76 10.03
CA LYS A 84 -8.55 6.50 11.29
C LYS A 84 -8.00 5.61 12.41
N TRP A 85 -8.43 4.35 12.48
CA TRP A 85 -7.94 3.41 13.48
C TRP A 85 -6.43 3.12 13.34
N ILE A 86 -5.87 3.21 12.13
CA ILE A 86 -4.42 3.16 11.90
C ILE A 86 -3.78 4.47 12.36
N LYS A 87 -4.34 5.61 11.95
CA LYS A 87 -3.75 6.94 12.20
C LYS A 87 -3.82 7.41 13.65
N ASN A 88 -4.55 6.71 14.52
CA ASN A 88 -4.73 7.05 15.92
C ASN A 88 -3.81 6.25 16.86
N ASP A 89 -3.05 5.29 16.33
CA ASP A 89 -2.17 4.43 17.12
C ASP A 89 -0.75 4.44 16.52
N ASN A 90 0.25 4.82 17.31
CA ASN A 90 1.62 4.96 16.81
C ASN A 90 2.21 3.63 16.34
N THR A 91 1.87 2.50 16.97
CA THR A 91 2.33 1.17 16.55
C THR A 91 1.75 0.80 15.18
N TYR A 92 0.49 1.16 14.93
CA TYR A 92 -0.14 0.95 13.62
C TYR A 92 0.38 1.92 12.56
N ILE A 93 0.67 3.17 12.92
CA ILE A 93 1.34 4.12 12.04
C ILE A 93 2.68 3.56 11.56
N LEU A 94 3.54 3.12 12.48
CA LEU A 94 4.85 2.56 12.15
C LEU A 94 4.73 1.36 11.20
N SER A 95 3.82 0.43 11.51
CA SER A 95 3.57 -0.75 10.68
C SER A 95 3.02 -0.38 9.29
N CYS A 96 2.15 0.62 9.20
CA CYS A 96 1.59 1.10 7.94
C CYS A 96 2.63 1.80 7.08
N LEU A 97 3.42 2.71 7.67
CA LEU A 97 4.52 3.40 6.98
C LEU A 97 5.56 2.41 6.46
N LYS A 98 5.92 1.39 7.25
CA LYS A 98 6.80 0.31 6.81
C LYS A 98 6.29 -0.34 5.53
N GLY A 99 5.04 -0.82 5.54
CA GLY A 99 4.43 -1.46 4.39
C GLY A 99 4.41 -0.56 3.16
N LEU A 100 3.94 0.69 3.31
CA LEU A 100 3.87 1.67 2.22
C LEU A 100 5.23 1.98 1.61
N ILE A 101 6.27 2.13 2.43
CA ILE A 101 7.61 2.47 1.95
C ILE A 101 8.29 1.26 1.32
N GLU A 102 8.10 0.06 1.87
CA GLU A 102 8.64 -1.17 1.28
C GLU A 102 8.05 -1.44 -0.11
N THR A 103 6.73 -1.23 -0.29
CA THR A 103 6.04 -1.49 -1.57
C THR A 103 6.17 -0.35 -2.59
N ASP A 104 5.81 0.88 -2.20
CA ASP A 104 5.62 2.02 -3.11
C ASP A 104 6.66 3.14 -2.88
N GLY A 105 7.62 2.89 -1.97
CA GLY A 105 8.71 3.80 -1.67
C GLY A 105 10.06 3.39 -2.23
N SER A 106 11.08 4.18 -1.89
CA SER A 106 12.49 3.89 -2.16
C SER A 106 13.37 4.40 -1.04
N VAL A 107 14.48 3.70 -0.81
CA VAL A 107 15.60 4.17 0.03
C VAL A 107 16.81 4.23 -0.88
N TYR A 108 17.47 5.38 -0.97
CA TYR A 108 18.57 5.60 -1.89
C TYR A 108 19.54 6.67 -1.38
N LEU A 109 20.72 6.74 -1.99
CA LEU A 109 21.71 7.78 -1.73
C LEU A 109 21.62 8.86 -2.81
N ASP A 110 21.56 10.12 -2.40
CA ASP A 110 21.65 11.29 -3.26
C ASP A 110 22.82 12.15 -2.77
N LYS A 111 23.88 12.28 -3.59
CA LYS A 111 25.14 12.97 -3.22
C LYS A 111 25.67 12.60 -1.83
N LYS A 112 25.62 11.30 -1.49
CA LYS A 112 25.98 10.69 -0.19
C LYS A 112 24.95 10.84 0.95
N TYR A 113 23.85 11.55 0.73
CA TYR A 113 22.76 11.65 1.71
C TYR A 113 21.74 10.55 1.50
N LYS A 114 21.43 9.81 2.55
CA LYS A 114 20.37 8.81 2.52
C LYS A 114 19.02 9.50 2.51
N MET A 115 18.16 9.07 1.60
CA MET A 115 16.81 9.60 1.43
C MET A 115 15.80 8.46 1.40
N VAL A 116 14.62 8.72 1.96
CA VAL A 116 13.45 7.86 1.81
C VAL A 116 12.40 8.61 1.02
N ASN A 117 11.86 7.97 -0.02
CA ASN A 117 10.70 8.46 -0.74
C ASN A 117 9.52 7.51 -0.58
N PHE A 118 8.32 8.06 -0.56
CA PHE A 118 7.07 7.36 -0.83
C PHE A 118 6.34 8.07 -1.98
N VAL A 119 5.76 7.31 -2.89
CA VAL A 119 5.14 7.86 -4.10
C VAL A 119 3.69 7.40 -4.20
N THR A 120 2.79 8.33 -4.50
CA THR A 120 1.40 8.00 -4.78
C THR A 120 0.79 8.98 -5.78
N ILE A 121 -0.25 8.55 -6.48
CA ILE A 121 -1.12 9.43 -7.27
C ILE A 121 -2.35 9.88 -6.48
N ILE A 122 -2.63 9.29 -5.31
CA ILE A 122 -3.84 9.57 -4.53
C ILE A 122 -3.52 10.70 -3.53
N PRO A 123 -4.12 11.90 -3.66
CA PRO A 123 -3.76 13.07 -2.85
C PRO A 123 -4.04 12.86 -1.35
N ASN A 124 -5.15 12.22 -1.01
CA ASN A 124 -5.50 11.93 0.39
C ASN A 124 -4.48 10.99 1.06
N ILE A 125 -4.01 9.96 0.34
CA ILE A 125 -2.95 9.09 0.82
C ILE A 125 -1.64 9.87 1.01
N ALA A 126 -1.31 10.81 0.12
CA ALA A 126 -0.14 11.66 0.30
C ALA A 126 -0.24 12.52 1.57
N SER A 127 -1.40 13.13 1.82
CA SER A 127 -1.67 13.92 3.02
C SER A 127 -1.60 13.06 4.29
N ASP A 128 -2.23 11.88 4.28
CA ASP A 128 -2.24 10.95 5.40
C ASP A 128 -0.83 10.47 5.75
N VAL A 129 0.01 10.19 4.75
CA VAL A 129 1.40 9.78 4.98
C VAL A 129 2.22 10.91 5.60
N MET A 130 2.06 12.16 5.15
CA MET A 130 2.74 13.29 5.79
C MET A 130 2.27 13.49 7.24
N GLU A 131 0.97 13.38 7.51
CA GLU A 131 0.40 13.45 8.86
C GLU A 131 1.01 12.37 9.76
N MET A 132 1.04 11.12 9.29
CA MET A 132 1.60 9.99 10.02
C MET A 132 3.10 10.17 10.30
N ILE A 133 3.89 10.63 9.33
CA ILE A 133 5.32 10.93 9.50
C ILE A 133 5.52 12.02 10.56
N SER A 134 4.68 13.07 10.54
CA SER A 134 4.73 14.14 11.53
C SER A 134 4.36 13.65 12.93
N LYS A 135 3.37 12.76 13.06
CA LYS A 135 2.92 12.19 14.35
C LYS A 135 4.01 11.37 15.04
N ILE A 136 4.89 10.71 14.28
CA ILE A 136 6.03 9.97 14.83
C ILE A 136 7.29 10.83 14.98
N GLY A 137 7.18 12.16 14.88
CA GLY A 137 8.27 13.10 15.20
C GLY A 137 9.23 13.43 14.05
N PHE A 138 8.88 13.07 12.81
CA PHE A 138 9.74 13.32 11.64
C PHE A 138 9.13 14.38 10.70
N LYS A 139 10.00 15.01 9.90
CA LYS A 139 9.58 15.97 8.87
C LYS A 139 9.74 15.36 7.50
N SER A 140 8.71 15.53 6.67
CA SER A 140 8.76 15.21 5.24
C SER A 140 8.49 16.42 4.37
N ASN A 141 9.05 16.42 3.17
CA ASN A 141 8.73 17.38 2.10
C ASN A 141 7.88 16.67 1.04
N ILE A 142 7.10 17.43 0.27
CA ILE A 142 6.30 16.90 -0.83
C ILE A 142 6.65 17.57 -2.15
N GLN A 143 6.88 16.76 -3.19
CA GLN A 143 7.03 17.21 -4.56
C GLN A 143 5.80 16.77 -5.37
N ARG A 144 5.33 17.66 -6.26
CA ARG A 144 4.15 17.44 -7.10
C ARG A 144 4.57 17.57 -8.56
N ILE A 145 4.40 16.51 -9.34
CA ILE A 145 4.79 16.48 -10.75
C ILE A 145 3.61 15.99 -11.57
N LYS A 146 3.23 16.72 -12.63
CA LYS A 146 2.23 16.23 -13.59
C LYS A 146 2.86 15.13 -14.44
N GLU A 147 2.26 13.95 -14.47
CA GLU A 147 2.67 12.91 -15.40
C GLU A 147 2.20 13.25 -16.82
N SER A 148 3.15 13.40 -17.75
CA SER A 148 2.89 13.81 -19.14
C SER A 148 1.93 12.89 -19.88
N LYS A 149 1.88 11.60 -19.53
CA LYS A 149 1.05 10.59 -20.23
C LYS A 149 -0.43 10.61 -19.83
N ASN A 150 -0.74 10.91 -18.57
CA ASN A 150 -2.08 10.75 -18.01
C ASN A 150 -2.65 12.02 -17.37
N GLN A 151 -1.90 13.12 -17.40
CA GLN A 151 -2.21 14.41 -16.74
C GLN A 151 -2.50 14.30 -15.23
N LYS A 152 -2.22 13.15 -14.62
CA LYS A 152 -2.41 12.94 -13.17
C LYS A 152 -1.25 13.56 -12.42
N MET A 153 -1.55 14.11 -11.25
CA MET A 153 -0.52 14.61 -10.34
C MET A 153 0.09 13.44 -9.58
N LYS A 154 1.41 13.32 -9.66
CA LYS A 154 2.22 12.40 -8.87
C LYS A 154 2.76 13.15 -7.65
N TYR A 155 2.56 12.55 -6.48
CA TYR A 155 3.00 13.07 -5.19
C TYR A 155 4.18 12.23 -4.71
N THR A 156 5.33 12.87 -4.51
CA THR A 156 6.52 12.23 -3.91
C THR A 156 6.74 12.85 -2.54
N ILE A 157 6.53 12.07 -1.49
CA ILE A 157 6.84 12.43 -0.11
C ILE A 157 8.29 12.00 0.15
N ARG A 158 9.14 12.95 0.57
CA ARG A 158 10.57 12.75 0.80
C ARG A 158 10.93 13.04 2.25
N ILE A 159 11.72 12.14 2.83
CA ILE A 159 12.41 12.34 4.10
C ILE A 159 13.91 12.43 3.80
N SER A 160 14.48 13.57 4.16
CA SER A 160 15.89 13.92 3.88
C SER A 160 16.64 14.43 5.12
N ILE A 161 15.96 14.50 6.26
CA ILE A 161 16.51 14.93 7.54
C ILE A 161 16.28 13.77 8.51
N LYS A 162 17.30 13.44 9.33
CA LYS A 162 17.24 12.32 10.28
C LYS A 162 16.79 11.00 9.61
N THR A 163 17.19 10.79 8.36
CA THR A 163 16.72 9.66 7.55
C THR A 163 17.09 8.31 8.18
N GLU A 164 18.27 8.18 8.77
CA GLU A 164 18.68 6.93 9.43
C GLU A 164 17.82 6.64 10.67
N GLU A 165 17.59 7.67 11.50
CA GLU A 165 16.70 7.58 12.67
C GLU A 165 15.28 7.18 12.25
N PHE A 166 14.79 7.73 11.13
CA PHE A 166 13.50 7.35 10.56
C PHE A 166 13.47 5.89 10.08
N ILE A 167 14.49 5.45 9.35
CA ILE A 167 14.60 4.06 8.86
C ILE A 167 14.59 3.08 10.02
N ASN A 168 15.34 3.38 11.07
CA ASN A 168 15.42 2.54 12.26
C ASN A 168 14.08 2.54 13.03
N THR A 169 13.44 3.70 13.16
CA THR A 169 12.15 3.83 13.87
C THR A 169 11.03 3.08 13.16
N VAL A 170 10.96 3.16 11.82
CA VAL A 170 9.95 2.46 11.00
C VAL A 170 10.35 1.01 10.72
N ASN A 171 11.60 0.62 11.02
CA ASN A 171 12.15 -0.71 10.77
C ASN A 171 12.02 -1.13 9.29
N ILE A 172 12.45 -0.26 8.38
CA ILE A 172 12.37 -0.46 6.93
C ILE A 172 13.46 -1.43 6.49
N ASN A 173 13.07 -2.57 5.92
CA ASN A 173 14.01 -3.56 5.39
C ASN A 173 13.77 -3.76 3.89
N LYS A 174 14.48 -2.97 3.06
CA LYS A 174 14.56 -3.24 1.62
C LYS A 174 15.69 -4.22 1.35
N SER A 175 15.43 -5.50 1.57
CA SER A 175 16.31 -6.62 1.22
C SER A 175 15.64 -7.51 0.18
#